data_AF-A0A7Y5BU53-F1
#
_entry.id   AF-A0A7Y5BU53-F1
#
_cell.length_a   1.000
_cell.length_b   1.000
_cell.length_c   1.000
_cell.angle_alpha   90.00
_cell.angle_beta   90.00
_cell.angle_gamma   90.00
#
_symmetry.space_group_name_H-M   'P 1'
#
loop_
_entity.id
_entity.type
_entity.pdbx_description
1 polymer ?
#
loop_
_entity_poly.entity_id
_entity_poly.type
_entity_poly.pdbx_seq_one_letter_code
_entity_poly.pdbx_strand_id
1 'polypeptide(L)'
;MKSLFFPPVTEEHFDLRIFIFVLIISMSTTFVLAVIGINRAVMLILTLILLAGLILAVKGKLRFAGIMTPFISLCLLTYLIFQNYGLRDTAIVAFPAIIIAASLLNGRWGAITFGILCLVIIFILGLAEYYALITPPRAFANTI
;
A
#
# COMPACT_ATOMS: atom_id res chain seq x y z
N MET A 1 -21.45 22.68 34.68
CA MET A 1 -22.52 22.02 33.89
C MET A 1 -22.09 22.00 32.42
N LYS A 2 -22.23 20.85 31.75
CA LYS A 2 -21.68 20.45 30.41
C LYS A 2 -20.19 20.07 30.35
N SER A 3 -19.92 18.79 30.64
CA SER A 3 -19.13 17.90 29.76
C SER A 3 -19.25 16.45 30.24
N LEU A 4 -20.49 15.93 30.24
CA LEU A 4 -20.81 14.59 30.75
C LEU A 4 -21.15 13.60 29.62
N PHE A 5 -20.60 13.76 28.42
CA PHE A 5 -21.10 13.04 27.23
C PHE A 5 -20.07 12.33 26.34
N PHE A 6 -18.79 12.34 26.70
CA PHE A 6 -17.82 11.50 26.01
C PHE A 6 -16.92 10.84 27.05
N PRO A 7 -17.00 9.51 27.28
CA PRO A 7 -15.89 8.85 27.93
C PRO A 7 -14.62 9.20 27.12
N PRO A 8 -13.48 9.48 27.76
CA PRO A 8 -12.24 9.70 27.04
C PRO A 8 -12.04 8.47 26.15
N VAL A 9 -12.10 8.67 24.83
CA VAL A 9 -11.73 7.63 23.88
C VAL A 9 -10.26 7.38 24.16
N THR A 10 -9.96 6.29 24.86
CA THR A 10 -8.58 5.88 25.08
C THR A 10 -7.93 5.78 23.71
N GLU A 11 -6.79 6.44 23.51
CA GLU A 11 -6.18 6.63 22.18
C GLU A 11 -6.09 5.32 21.37
N GLU A 12 -5.90 4.19 22.06
CA GLU A 12 -5.90 2.84 21.49
C GLU A 12 -7.17 2.47 20.69
N HIS A 13 -8.37 2.89 21.14
CA HIS A 13 -9.62 2.57 20.46
C HIS A 13 -9.85 3.44 19.21
N PHE A 14 -9.29 4.65 19.20
CA PHE A 14 -9.33 5.54 18.05
C PHE A 14 -8.43 5.01 16.93
N ASP A 15 -7.21 4.60 17.29
CA ASP A 15 -6.24 4.02 16.35
C ASP A 15 -6.75 2.73 15.70
N LEU A 16 -7.38 1.84 16.49
CA LEU A 16 -7.99 0.62 15.97
C LEU A 16 -9.10 0.90 14.92
N ARG A 17 -9.96 1.90 15.17
CA ARG A 17 -11.07 2.24 14.26
C ARG A 17 -10.55 2.77 12.93
N ILE A 18 -9.55 3.66 12.97
CA ILE A 18 -8.92 4.19 11.76
C ILE A 18 -8.23 3.07 11.00
N PHE A 19 -7.48 2.21 11.70
CA PHE A 19 -6.78 1.06 11.12
C PHE A 19 -7.76 0.13 10.36
N ILE A 20 -8.86 -0.24 11.01
CA ILE A 20 -9.91 -1.08 10.41
C ILE A 20 -10.54 -0.38 9.21
N PHE A 21 -10.82 0.92 9.31
CA PHE A 21 -11.44 1.68 8.22
C PHE A 21 -10.54 1.74 6.98
N VAL A 22 -9.25 2.03 7.17
CA VAL A 22 -8.23 2.02 6.10
C VAL A 22 -8.13 0.63 5.45
N LEU A 23 -8.12 -0.43 6.26
CA LEU A 23 -8.10 -1.81 5.75
C LEU A 23 -9.33 -2.14 4.92
N ILE A 24 -10.53 -1.78 5.38
CA ILE A 24 -11.77 -2.06 4.66
C ILE A 24 -11.81 -1.31 3.32
N ILE A 25 -11.45 -0.02 3.30
CA ILE A 25 -11.39 0.77 2.06
C ILE A 25 -10.35 0.18 1.10
N SER A 26 -9.16 -0.16 1.61
CA SER A 26 -8.10 -0.75 0.81
C SER A 26 -8.55 -2.08 0.22
N MET A 27 -9.12 -2.97 1.03
CA MET A 27 -9.61 -4.27 0.60
C MET A 27 -10.73 -4.14 -0.44
N SER A 28 -11.65 -3.19 -0.24
CA SER A 28 -12.74 -2.91 -1.20
C SER A 28 -12.19 -2.43 -2.53
N THR A 29 -11.22 -1.51 -2.51
CA THR A 29 -10.58 -0.98 -3.71
C THR A 29 -9.81 -2.07 -4.46
N THR A 30 -9.01 -2.86 -3.75
CA THR A 30 -8.27 -4.00 -4.32
C THR A 30 -9.21 -5.04 -4.92
N PHE A 31 -10.33 -5.32 -4.25
CA PHE A 31 -11.33 -6.25 -4.76
C PHE A 31 -11.97 -5.75 -6.06
N VAL A 32 -12.34 -4.46 -6.14
CA VAL A 32 -12.85 -3.85 -7.37
C VAL A 32 -11.82 -3.96 -8.50
N LEU A 33 -10.54 -3.67 -8.23
CA LEU A 33 -9.46 -3.81 -9.21
C LEU A 33 -9.28 -5.26 -9.68
N ALA A 34 -9.44 -6.24 -8.78
CA ALA A 34 -9.42 -7.66 -9.12
C ALA A 34 -10.56 -8.02 -10.09
N VAL A 35 -11.78 -7.52 -9.84
CA VAL A 35 -12.95 -7.76 -10.69
C VAL A 35 -12.77 -7.16 -12.09
N ILE A 36 -12.21 -5.94 -12.17
CA ILE A 36 -11.89 -5.26 -13.44
C ILE A 36 -10.81 -6.02 -14.24
N GLY A 37 -10.08 -6.94 -13.61
CA GLY A 37 -9.11 -7.80 -14.27
C GLY A 37 -7.70 -7.19 -14.36
N ILE A 38 -7.42 -6.14 -13.59
CA ILE A 38 -6.06 -5.61 -13.45
C ILE A 38 -5.25 -6.64 -12.67
N ASN A 39 -4.54 -7.51 -13.40
CA ASN A 39 -3.70 -8.57 -12.85
C ASN A 39 -4.37 -9.36 -11.70
N ARG A 40 -5.41 -10.14 -12.06
CA ARG A 40 -6.27 -10.87 -11.10
C ARG A 40 -5.49 -11.64 -10.04
N ALA A 41 -4.40 -12.31 -10.43
CA ALA A 41 -3.60 -13.11 -9.50
C ALA A 41 -2.99 -12.24 -8.39
N VAL A 42 -2.35 -11.12 -8.75
CA VAL A 42 -1.75 -10.20 -7.78
C VAL A 42 -2.81 -9.57 -6.89
N MET A 43 -3.91 -9.09 -7.46
CA MET A 43 -4.98 -8.45 -6.67
C MET A 43 -5.67 -9.44 -5.72
N LEU A 44 -5.83 -10.70 -6.10
CA LEU A 44 -6.36 -11.74 -5.20
C LEU A 44 -5.40 -12.01 -4.03
N ILE A 45 -4.10 -12.12 -4.29
CA ILE A 45 -3.09 -12.27 -3.23
C ILE A 45 -3.15 -11.09 -2.27
N LEU A 46 -3.22 -9.87 -2.81
CA LEU A 46 -3.29 -8.62 -2.03
C LEU A 46 -4.57 -8.58 -1.18
N THR A 47 -5.70 -9.02 -1.73
CA THR A 47 -6.98 -9.13 -1.01
C THR A 47 -6.89 -10.13 0.15
N LEU A 48 -6.30 -11.30 -0.07
CA LEU A 48 -6.11 -12.31 0.99
C LEU A 48 -5.21 -11.80 2.11
N ILE A 49 -4.18 -11.02 1.78
CA ILE A 49 -3.26 -10.45 2.75
C ILE A 49 -3.95 -9.34 3.55
N LEU A 50 -4.74 -8.47 2.91
CA LEU A 50 -5.54 -7.47 3.59
C LEU A 50 -6.59 -8.13 4.51
N LEU A 51 -7.21 -9.22 4.07
CA LEU A 51 -8.13 -10.00 4.89
C LEU A 51 -7.42 -10.60 6.13
N ALA A 52 -6.22 -11.17 5.95
CA ALA A 52 -5.41 -11.66 7.06
C ALA A 52 -5.01 -10.52 8.03
N GLY A 53 -4.65 -9.36 7.50
CA GLY A 53 -4.39 -8.14 8.27
C GLY A 53 -5.59 -7.69 9.09
N LEU A 54 -6.79 -7.70 8.49
CA LEU A 54 -8.05 -7.39 9.17
C LEU A 54 -8.35 -8.38 10.29
N ILE A 55 -8.16 -9.68 10.05
CA ILE A 55 -8.34 -10.72 11.09
C ILE A 55 -7.35 -10.52 12.24
N LEU A 56 -6.09 -10.18 11.96
CA LEU A 56 -5.11 -9.86 13.02
C LEU A 56 -5.48 -8.60 13.78
N ALA A 57 -6.01 -7.58 13.10
CA ALA A 57 -6.46 -6.33 13.71
C ALA A 57 -7.60 -6.58 14.70
N VAL A 58 -8.59 -7.37 14.30
CA VAL A 58 -9.72 -7.78 15.16
C VAL A 58 -9.23 -8.59 16.37
N LYS A 59 -8.14 -9.34 16.22
CA LYS A 59 -7.49 -10.08 17.33
C LYS A 59 -6.57 -9.21 18.22
N GLY A 60 -6.49 -7.91 17.99
CA GLY A 60 -5.69 -6.98 18.79
C GLY A 60 -4.17 -7.02 18.51
N LYS A 61 -3.72 -7.74 17.48
CA LYS A 61 -2.28 -7.81 17.09
C LYS A 61 -1.91 -6.71 16.09
N LEU A 62 -2.25 -5.47 16.44
CA LEU A 62 -2.13 -4.28 15.59
C LEU A 62 -0.70 -4.03 15.08
N ARG A 63 0.31 -4.11 15.95
CA ARG A 63 1.71 -3.83 15.57
C ARG A 63 2.21 -4.72 14.43
N PHE A 64 1.87 -6.00 14.46
CA PHE A 64 2.37 -6.94 13.47
C PHE A 64 1.65 -6.76 12.13
N ALA A 65 0.32 -6.60 12.17
CA ALA A 65 -0.47 -6.28 10.98
C ALA A 65 -0.07 -4.95 10.36
N GLY A 66 0.24 -3.95 11.20
CA GLY A 66 0.61 -2.61 10.77
C GLY A 66 1.93 -2.53 10.01
N ILE A 67 2.91 -3.40 10.31
CA ILE A 67 4.17 -3.46 9.57
C ILE A 67 4.03 -4.35 8.33
N MET A 68 3.41 -5.51 8.48
CA MET A 68 3.27 -6.48 7.38
C MET A 68 2.45 -5.94 6.22
N THR A 69 1.36 -5.24 6.49
CA THR A 69 0.45 -4.73 5.45
C THR A 69 1.13 -3.76 4.46
N PRO A 70 1.75 -2.65 4.91
CA PRO A 70 2.45 -1.74 4.01
C PRO A 70 3.69 -2.38 3.39
N PHE A 71 4.39 -3.28 4.10
CA PHE A 71 5.53 -4.01 3.55
C PHE A 71 5.16 -4.89 2.36
N ILE A 72 4.12 -5.69 2.50
CA ILE A 72 3.65 -6.54 1.41
C ILE A 72 3.11 -5.66 0.26
N SER A 73 2.39 -4.57 0.59
CA SER A 73 1.90 -3.63 -0.43
C SER A 73 3.06 -3.03 -1.24
N LEU A 74 4.17 -2.69 -0.59
CA LEU A 74 5.39 -2.19 -1.23
C LEU A 74 6.06 -3.25 -2.12
N CYS A 75 6.18 -4.48 -1.64
CA CYS A 75 6.71 -5.60 -2.43
C CYS A 75 5.86 -5.87 -3.68
N LEU A 76 4.53 -5.88 -3.52
CA LEU A 76 3.60 -6.09 -4.62
C LEU A 76 3.59 -4.93 -5.61
N LEU A 77 3.67 -3.68 -5.13
CA LEU A 77 3.83 -2.53 -6.01
C LEU A 77 5.11 -2.64 -6.84
N THR A 78 6.22 -2.97 -6.20
CA THR A 78 7.51 -3.19 -6.88
C THR A 78 7.38 -4.28 -7.95
N TYR A 79 6.79 -5.43 -7.59
CA TYR A 79 6.55 -6.52 -8.53
C TYR A 79 5.69 -6.10 -9.73
N LEU A 80 4.60 -5.35 -9.47
CA LEU A 80 3.73 -4.85 -10.54
C LEU A 80 4.46 -3.87 -11.46
N ILE A 81 5.33 -3.01 -10.94
CA ILE A 81 6.13 -2.09 -11.75
C ILE A 81 7.06 -2.86 -12.69
N PHE A 82 7.74 -3.89 -12.18
CA PHE A 82 8.58 -4.77 -13.01
C PHE A 82 7.77 -5.49 -14.09
N GLN A 83 6.59 -6.02 -13.75
CA GLN A 83 5.75 -6.74 -14.70
C GLN A 83 5.12 -5.83 -15.76
N ASN A 84 4.85 -4.57 -15.45
CA ASN A 84 4.23 -3.60 -16.36
C ASN A 84 5.24 -2.75 -17.15
N TYR A 85 6.52 -3.15 -17.15
CA TYR A 85 7.61 -2.53 -17.91
C TYR A 85 7.87 -1.05 -17.56
N GLY A 86 7.82 -0.68 -16.28
CA GLY A 86 8.37 0.61 -15.82
C GLY A 86 7.44 1.44 -14.93
N LEU A 87 7.90 2.64 -14.60
CA LEU A 87 7.18 3.60 -13.76
C LEU A 87 6.03 4.24 -14.52
N ARG A 88 4.86 3.59 -14.49
CA ARG A 88 3.60 4.21 -14.97
C ARG A 88 3.10 5.27 -14.00
N ASP A 89 2.37 6.25 -14.50
CA ASP A 89 1.73 7.32 -13.70
C ASP A 89 0.91 6.78 -12.52
N THR A 90 0.23 5.64 -12.72
CA THR A 90 -0.56 4.98 -11.68
C THR A 90 0.30 4.42 -10.53
N ALA A 91 1.54 4.02 -10.81
CA ALA A 91 2.45 3.49 -9.79
C ALA A 91 3.02 4.61 -8.91
N ILE A 92 3.23 5.80 -9.46
CA ILE A 92 3.70 6.98 -8.72
C ILE A 92 2.71 7.34 -7.61
N VAL A 93 1.41 7.26 -7.88
CA VAL A 93 0.34 7.54 -6.90
C VAL A 93 0.30 6.49 -5.77
N ALA A 94 0.76 5.27 -6.02
CA ALA A 94 0.73 4.20 -5.03
C ALA A 94 1.77 4.40 -3.91
N PHE A 95 2.93 5.02 -4.17
CA PHE A 95 3.95 5.24 -3.14
C PHE A 95 3.46 6.17 -2.00
N PRO A 96 2.89 7.37 -2.26
CA PRO A 96 2.29 8.19 -1.21
C PRO A 96 1.18 7.45 -0.45
N ALA A 97 0.35 6.67 -1.14
CA ALA A 97 -0.70 5.89 -0.50
C ALA A 97 -0.12 4.86 0.50
N ILE A 98 0.96 4.16 0.13
CA ILE A 98 1.66 3.23 1.03
C ILE A 98 2.29 3.96 2.21
N ILE A 99 2.88 5.15 2.01
CA ILE A 99 3.48 5.95 3.10
C ILE A 99 2.40 6.43 4.06
N ILE A 100 1.27 6.93 3.55
CA ILE A 100 0.12 7.36 4.38
C ILE A 100 -0.42 6.16 5.16
N ALA A 101 -0.62 5.02 4.50
CA ALA A 101 -1.03 3.79 5.19
C ALA A 101 -0.02 3.42 6.28
N ALA A 102 1.27 3.32 5.97
CA ALA A 102 2.30 3.00 6.95
C ALA A 102 2.35 3.99 8.13
N SER A 103 2.14 5.27 7.87
CA SER A 103 2.04 6.33 8.88
C SER A 103 0.84 6.14 9.79
N LEU A 104 -0.33 5.82 9.23
CA LEU A 104 -1.55 5.58 10.00
C LEU A 104 -1.45 4.29 10.83
N LEU A 105 -0.79 3.25 10.30
CA LEU A 105 -0.73 1.95 10.95
C LEU A 105 0.40 1.82 11.98
N ASN A 106 1.53 2.51 11.80
CA ASN A 106 2.71 2.43 12.68
C ASN A 106 3.13 3.79 13.29
N GLY A 107 2.34 4.84 13.09
CA GLY A 107 2.65 6.20 13.53
C GLY A 107 3.82 6.84 12.77
N ARG A 108 4.47 7.81 13.41
CA ARG A 108 5.57 8.62 12.81
C ARG A 108 6.74 7.77 12.29
N TRP A 109 7.07 6.70 13.00
CA TRP A 109 8.16 5.80 12.59
C TRP A 109 7.81 5.01 11.33
N GLY A 110 6.53 4.67 11.13
CA GLY A 110 6.04 4.08 9.89
C GLY A 110 6.26 4.98 8.69
N ALA A 111 5.88 6.24 8.80
CA ALA A 111 6.06 7.22 7.73
C ALA A 111 7.53 7.35 7.31
N ILE A 112 8.44 7.44 8.28
CA ILE A 112 9.88 7.62 8.02
C ILE A 112 10.48 6.36 7.38
N THR A 113 10.25 5.19 7.98
CA THR A 113 10.82 3.93 7.50
C THR A 113 10.33 3.58 6.09
N PHE A 114 9.01 3.63 5.87
CA PHE A 114 8.44 3.35 4.55
C PHE A 114 8.72 4.45 3.54
N GLY A 115 8.84 5.72 3.97
CA GLY A 115 9.26 6.81 3.10
C GLY A 115 10.67 6.60 2.55
N ILE A 116 11.63 6.23 3.41
CA ILE A 116 13.00 5.92 2.98
C ILE A 116 13.00 4.70 2.05
N LEU A 117 12.28 3.63 2.40
CA LEU A 117 12.14 2.44 1.55
C LEU A 117 11.55 2.76 0.17
N CYS A 118 10.49 3.57 0.11
CA CYS A 118 9.90 4.01 -1.15
C CYS A 118 10.90 4.79 -1.99
N LEU A 119 11.65 5.72 -1.37
CA LEU A 119 12.66 6.54 -2.07
C LEU A 119 13.76 5.64 -2.66
N VAL A 120 14.28 4.69 -1.89
CA VAL A 120 15.27 3.72 -2.37
C VAL A 120 14.73 2.90 -3.54
N ILE A 121 13.49 2.42 -3.47
CA ILE A 121 12.86 1.64 -4.55
C ILE A 121 12.70 2.50 -5.81
N ILE A 122 12.19 3.72 -5.69
CA ILE A 122 12.03 4.65 -6.81
C ILE A 122 13.39 4.92 -7.46
N PHE A 123 14.45 5.12 -6.66
CA PHE A 123 15.79 5.34 -7.17
C PHE A 123 16.34 4.12 -7.93
N ILE A 124 16.19 2.91 -7.37
CA ILE A 124 16.61 1.65 -8.04
C ILE A 124 15.84 1.45 -9.34
N LEU A 125 14.53 1.67 -9.33
CA LEU A 125 13.68 1.54 -10.52
C LEU A 125 14.06 2.57 -11.58
N GLY A 126 14.32 3.83 -11.19
CA GLY A 126 14.76 4.88 -12.10
C GLY A 126 16.10 4.56 -12.76
N LEU A 127 17.05 3.99 -12.00
CA LEU A 127 18.30 3.49 -12.58
C LEU A 127 18.06 2.31 -13.53
N ALA A 128 17.21 1.34 -13.16
CA ALA A 128 16.91 0.20 -14.01
C ALA A 128 16.25 0.62 -15.34
N GLU A 129 15.39 1.64 -15.30
CA GLU A 129 14.79 2.24 -16.49
C GLU A 129 15.82 3.01 -17.32
N TYR A 130 16.71 3.79 -16.69
CA TYR A 130 17.81 4.49 -17.36
C TYR A 130 18.76 3.55 -18.13
N TYR A 131 19.07 2.39 -17.57
CA TYR A 131 19.88 1.36 -18.26
C TYR A 131 19.11 0.51 -19.27
N ALA A 132 17.86 0.87 -19.56
CA ALA A 132 16.97 0.15 -20.47
C ALA A 132 16.70 -1.33 -20.10
N LEU A 133 16.94 -1.73 -18.84
CA LEU A 133 16.63 -3.07 -18.32
C LEU A 133 15.11 -3.29 -18.25
N ILE A 134 14.35 -2.19 -18.13
CA ILE A 134 12.91 -2.16 -18.08
C ILE A 134 12.45 -1.17 -19.15
N THR A 135 12.31 -1.62 -20.41
CA THR A 135 11.77 -0.80 -21.50
C THR A 135 10.47 -1.40 -22.02
N PRO A 136 9.43 -0.59 -22.28
CA PRO A 136 8.29 -1.04 -23.05
C PRO A 136 8.75 -1.42 -24.47
N PRO A 137 8.10 -2.40 -25.13
CA PRO A 137 8.49 -2.82 -26.47
C PRO A 137 8.56 -1.62 -27.42
N ARG A 138 9.64 -1.52 -28.22
CA ARG A 138 9.93 -0.46 -29.22
C ARG A 138 8.84 -0.24 -30.29
N ALA A 139 7.69 -0.88 -30.18
CA ALA A 139 6.56 -0.77 -31.10
C ALA A 139 5.96 0.66 -31.18
N PHE A 140 6.22 1.52 -30.19
CA PHE A 140 5.74 2.91 -30.19
C PHE A 140 6.75 3.94 -30.76
N ALA A 141 7.97 3.52 -31.14
CA ALA A 141 9.00 4.43 -31.64
C ALA A 141 8.88 4.72 -33.16
N ASN A 142 8.06 3.98 -33.90
CA ASN A 142 7.95 4.08 -35.37
C ASN A 142 6.59 4.63 -35.86
N THR A 143 5.77 5.23 -34.99
CA THR A 143 4.46 5.79 -35.36
C THR A 143 4.38 7.32 -35.20
N ILE A 144 5.50 8.02 -35.36
CA ILE A 144 5.52 9.48 -35.51
C ILE A 144 6.20 9.83 -36.83
#